data_AF-A0A8T6BQD5-F1
#
_entry.id   AF-A0A8T6BQD5-F1
#
_cell.length_a   1.000
_cell.length_b   1.000
_cell.length_c   1.000
_cell.angle_alpha   90.00
_cell.angle_beta   90.00
_cell.angle_gamma   90.00
#
_symmetry.space_group_name_H-M   'P 1'
#
loop_
_entity.id
_entity.type
_entity.pdbx_description
1 polymer ?
#
loop_
_entity_poly.entity_id
_entity_poly.type
_entity_poly.pdbx_seq_one_letter_code
_entity_poly.pdbx_strand_id
1 'polypeptide(L)' 'CLLNPRCPYATDRCRAEEPALNMLADGRQSKCHYPLDDAGRPTL' A
#
# COMPACT_ATOMS: atom_id res chain seq x y z
N CYS A 1 6.14 -4.43 -4.26
CA CYS A 1 5.74 -3.03 -3.97
C CYS A 1 6.91 -2.05 -4.22
N LEU A 2 6.76 -0.99 -5.02
CA LEU A 2 7.88 -0.09 -5.37
C LEU A 2 8.45 0.70 -4.19
N LEU A 3 7.66 0.93 -3.14
CA LEU A 3 8.09 1.67 -1.95
C LEU A 3 8.73 0.76 -0.88
N ASN A 4 8.74 -0.57 -1.04
CA ASN A 4 9.22 -1.50 -0.02
C ASN A 4 10.64 -1.21 0.55
N PRO A 5 11.61 -0.62 -0.18
CA PRO A 5 12.93 -0.34 0.38
C PRO A 5 12.94 0.80 1.41
N ARG A 6 11.90 1.65 1.43
CA ARG A 6 11.83 2.86 2.27
C ARG A 6 10.52 3.03 3.04
N CYS A 7 9.53 2.17 2.81
CA CYS A 7 8.24 2.25 3.48
C CYS A 7 8.36 1.76 4.92
N PRO A 8 7.93 2.54 5.93
CA PRO A 8 7.98 2.13 7.33
C PRO A 8 7.02 0.97 7.66
N TYR A 9 6.02 0.74 6.80
CA TYR A 9 5.03 -0.33 6.93
C TYR A 9 5.33 -1.56 6.05
N ALA A 10 6.54 -1.65 5.47
CA ALA A 10 6.88 -2.75 4.58
C ALA A 10 6.89 -4.09 5.33
N THR A 11 6.04 -5.03 4.90
CA THR A 11 6.07 -6.43 5.33
C THR A 11 6.82 -7.30 4.33
N ASP A 12 7.04 -8.58 4.65
CA ASP A 12 7.64 -9.54 3.71
C ASP A 12 6.84 -9.66 2.42
N ARG A 13 5.50 -9.59 2.51
CA ARG A 13 4.62 -9.56 1.33
C ARG A 13 4.92 -8.37 0.42
N CYS A 14 5.24 -7.21 0.97
CA CYS A 14 5.63 -6.04 0.17
C CYS A 14 6.92 -6.24 -0.64
N ARG A 15 7.82 -7.10 -0.15
CA ARG A 15 9.10 -7.45 -0.79
C ARG A 15 8.96 -8.58 -1.79
N ALA A 16 8.12 -9.57 -1.49
CA ALA A 16 7.93 -10.76 -2.31
C ALA A 16 6.90 -10.58 -3.45
N GLU A 17 5.87 -9.76 -3.25
CA GLU A 17 4.73 -9.65 -4.16
C GLU A 17 4.51 -8.22 -4.66
N GLU A 18 4.16 -8.11 -5.94
CA GLU A 18 3.65 -6.86 -6.50
C GLU A 18 2.19 -6.65 -6.05
N PRO A 19 1.85 -5.49 -5.46
CA PRO A 19 0.47 -5.19 -5.11
C PRO A 19 -0.39 -4.96 -6.36
N ALA A 20 -1.60 -5.49 -6.31
CA ALA A 20 -2.64 -5.19 -7.29
C ALA A 20 -3.04 -3.70 -7.24
N LEU A 21 -3.70 -3.25 -8.31
CA LEU A 21 -4.32 -1.92 -8.34
C LEU A 21 -5.65 -1.98 -7.58
N ASN A 22 -5.70 -1.33 -6.42
CA ASN A 22 -6.88 -1.26 -5.55
C ASN A 22 -7.64 0.04 -5.78
N MET A 23 -8.97 -0.03 -5.78
CA MET A 23 -9.86 1.14 -5.76
C MET A 23 -10.14 1.56 -4.32
N LEU A 24 -9.99 2.84 -4.02
CA LEU A 24 -10.28 3.45 -2.72
C LEU A 24 -11.68 4.06 -2.70
N ALA A 25 -12.19 4.35 -1.50
CA ALA A 25 -13.57 4.80 -1.28
C ALA A 25 -13.94 6.11 -2.00
N ASP A 26 -12.96 6.94 -2.35
CA ASP A 26 -13.13 8.22 -3.04
C ASP A 26 -12.75 8.17 -4.53
N GLY A 27 -12.67 6.96 -5.10
CA GLY A 27 -12.32 6.75 -6.50
C GLY A 27 -10.83 6.91 -6.80
N ARG A 28 -9.98 7.16 -5.79
CA ARG A 28 -8.53 7.07 -5.95
C ARG A 28 -8.12 5.62 -6.19
N GLN A 29 -6.95 5.44 -6.78
CA GLN A 29 -6.36 4.12 -6.98
C GLN A 29 -5.01 4.03 -6.26
N SER A 30 -4.70 2.86 -5.71
CA SER A 30 -3.41 2.60 -5.07
C SER A 30 -2.86 1.24 -5.42
N LYS A 31 -1.54 1.14 -5.64
CA LYS A 31 -0.81 -0.12 -5.72
C LYS A 31 -0.10 -0.37 -4.39
N CYS A 32 -0.89 -0.49 -3.32
CA CYS A 32 -0.41 -0.83 -1.97
C CYS A 32 -1.14 -2.07 -1.47
N HIS A 33 -0.42 -2.99 -0.80
CA HIS A 33 -1.03 -4.13 -0.11
C HIS A 33 -1.85 -3.70 1.12
N TYR A 34 -1.48 -2.57 1.72
CA TYR A 34 -2.15 -1.96 2.88
C TYR A 34 -2.36 -0.47 2.58
N PRO A 35 -3.43 -0.09 1.86
CA PRO A 35 -3.66 1.31 1.52
C PRO A 35 -3.69 2.20 2.76
N LEU A 36 -3.22 3.44 2.61
CA LEU A 36 -3.09 4.39 3.71
C LEU A 36 -4.26 5.38 3.71
N ASP A 37 -4.65 5.84 4.89
CA ASP A 37 -5.56 6.98 5.05
C ASP A 37 -4.87 8.30 4.71
N ASP A 38 -5.62 9.41 4.77
CA ASP A 38 -5.09 10.73 4.48
C ASP A 38 -4.04 11.21 5.52
N ALA A 39 -3.92 10.53 6.66
CA ALA A 39 -2.87 10.74 7.66
C ALA A 39 -1.65 9.82 7.45
N GLY A 40 -1.64 9.00 6.39
CA GLY A 40 -0.55 8.10 6.04
C GLY A 40 -0.51 6.80 6.87
N ARG A 41 -1.60 6.43 7.53
CA ARG A 41 -1.67 5.21 8.37
C ARG A 41 -2.37 4.08 7.61
N PRO A 42 -1.94 2.81 7.76
CA PRO A 42 -2.63 1.68 7.15
C PRO A 42 -4.09 1.59 7.58
N THR A 43 -5.00 1.36 6.62
CA THR A 43 -6.45 1.28 6.85
C THR A 43 -6.99 -0.14 7.08
N LEU A 44 -6.11 -1.15 7.02
CA LEU A 44 -6.39 -2.58 7.23
C LEU A 44 -5.50 -3.13 8.35
#